data_AF-A0A0A7LFQ2-F1
#
_entry.id   AF-A0A0A7LFQ2-F1
#
_cell.length_a   1.000
_cell.length_b   1.000
_cell.length_c   1.000
_cell.angle_alpha   90.00
_cell.angle_beta   90.00
_cell.angle_gamma   90.00
#
_symmetry.space_group_name_H-M   'P 1'
#
loop_
_entity.id
_entity.type
_entity.pdbx_description
1 polymer ?
#
loop_
_entity_poly.entity_id
_entity_poly.type
_entity_poly.pdbx_seq_one_letter_code
_entity_poly.pdbx_strand_id
1 'polypeptide(L)'
;MDGNIDIRKQVVLLRSVIGRKIMEIDELEDKLTVIKGDEADQYLNMIDFLKKDIIGYKTIVDDLKDGSNDLSGYIEDIATLPPDSVRIYNDMYLPALSDEDRIEDNAAMDIKIKYVQDLRRANELYLGRMALTDPKVLDVMLADEELVRLIGNIVMETPEYFDIILKQL
;
A
#
# COMPACT_ATOMS: atom_id res chain seq x y z
N MET A 1 -20.12 3.21 -13.31
CA MET A 1 -19.64 4.61 -13.25
C MET A 1 -18.12 4.55 -13.31
N ASP A 2 -17.52 5.32 -14.22
CA ASP A 2 -16.20 5.11 -14.82
C ASP A 2 -15.03 5.06 -13.83
N GLY A 3 -14.43 3.87 -13.71
CA GLY A 3 -13.34 3.55 -12.79
C GLY A 3 -11.94 3.74 -13.37
N ASN A 4 -11.73 4.75 -14.22
CA ASN A 4 -10.40 5.07 -14.71
C ASN A 4 -10.19 6.58 -14.68
N ILE A 5 -9.94 7.11 -13.48
CA ILE A 5 -9.35 8.44 -13.35
C ILE A 5 -8.03 8.40 -14.11
N ASP A 6 -7.91 9.23 -15.16
CA ASP A 6 -6.68 9.42 -15.93
C ASP A 6 -5.47 9.52 -14.98
N ILE A 7 -4.39 8.77 -15.24
CA ILE A 7 -3.15 8.78 -14.44
C ILE A 7 -2.69 10.21 -14.15
N ARG A 8 -2.86 11.12 -15.12
CA ARG A 8 -2.54 12.55 -14.90
C ARG A 8 -3.38 13.18 -13.80
N LYS A 9 -4.69 12.90 -13.76
CA LYS A 9 -5.59 13.39 -12.72
C LYS A 9 -5.26 12.79 -11.36
N GLN A 10 -4.90 11.51 -11.31
CA GLN A 10 -4.44 10.86 -10.07
C GLN A 10 -3.18 11.56 -9.53
N VAL A 11 -2.17 11.77 -10.40
CA VAL A 11 -0.93 12.45 -10.03
C VAL A 11 -1.20 13.89 -9.56
N VAL A 12 -2.12 14.61 -10.21
CA VAL A 12 -2.50 15.98 -9.79
C VAL A 12 -3.15 15.97 -8.41
N LEU A 13 -4.12 15.07 -8.18
CA LEU A 13 -4.79 14.92 -6.89
C LEU A 13 -3.78 14.59 -5.78
N LEU A 14 -2.94 13.57 -5.98
CA LEU A 14 -1.94 13.15 -4.99
C LEU A 14 -0.96 14.28 -4.66
N ARG A 15 -0.52 15.07 -5.66
CA ARG A 15 0.33 16.23 -5.42
C ARG A 15 -0.39 17.36 -4.68
N SER A 16 -1.67 17.58 -4.95
CA SER A 16 -2.51 18.53 -4.19
C SER A 16 -2.53 18.15 -2.72
N VAL A 17 -2.87 16.89 -2.43
CA VAL A 17 -2.94 16.34 -1.07
C VAL A 17 -1.57 16.38 -0.38
N ILE A 18 -0.48 16.03 -1.07
CA ILE A 18 0.88 16.18 -0.54
C ILE A 18 1.17 17.63 -0.17
N GLY A 19 0.85 18.59 -1.04
CA GLY A 19 1.07 20.01 -0.81
C GLY A 19 0.31 20.51 0.42
N ARG A 20 -0.97 20.13 0.56
CA ARG A 20 -1.78 20.44 1.75
C ARG A 20 -1.17 19.86 3.02
N LYS A 21 -0.81 18.58 3.03
CA LYS A 21 -0.22 17.93 4.22
C LYS A 21 1.11 18.54 4.66
N ILE A 22 1.90 19.07 3.73
CA ILE A 22 3.13 19.82 4.06
C ILE A 22 2.77 21.11 4.83
N MET A 23 1.79 21.88 4.34
CA MET A 23 1.34 23.09 5.04
C MET A 23 0.73 22.76 6.42
N GLU A 24 -0.02 21.66 6.54
CA GLU A 24 -0.57 21.18 7.81
C GLU A 24 0.54 20.82 8.81
N ILE A 25 1.63 20.19 8.35
CA ILE A 25 2.80 19.92 9.19
C ILE A 25 3.42 21.22 9.68
N ASP A 26 3.64 22.20 8.81
CA ASP A 26 4.23 23.50 9.18
C ASP A 26 3.37 24.19 10.26
N GLU A 27 2.04 24.18 10.11
CA GLU A 27 1.11 24.73 11.11
C GLU A 27 1.13 23.99 12.45
N LEU A 28 1.29 22.67 12.43
CA LEU A 28 1.42 21.85 13.65
C LEU A 28 2.77 22.09 14.33
N GLU A 29 3.86 22.21 13.57
CA GLU A 29 5.19 22.53 14.08
C GLU A 29 5.23 23.92 14.72
N ASP A 30 4.55 24.91 14.13
CA ASP A 30 4.38 26.24 14.73
C ASP A 30 3.61 26.18 16.06
N LYS A 31 2.52 25.41 16.14
CA LYS A 31 1.74 25.22 17.38
C LYS A 31 2.57 24.55 18.49
N LEU A 32 3.45 23.62 18.12
CA LEU A 32 4.35 22.93 19.05
C LEU A 32 5.39 23.86 19.71
N THR A 33 5.64 25.05 19.16
CA THR A 33 6.56 26.02 19.79
C THR A 33 6.03 26.58 21.11
N VAL A 34 4.71 26.56 21.30
CA VAL A 34 4.02 27.18 22.45
C VAL A 34 3.27 26.17 23.32
N ILE A 35 2.85 25.03 22.77
CA ILE A 35 2.08 23.99 23.47
C ILE A 35 3.01 22.97 24.16
N LYS A 36 2.61 22.47 25.33
CA LYS A 36 3.38 21.51 26.14
C LYS A 36 2.47 20.45 26.76
N GLY A 37 3.05 19.30 27.12
CA GLY A 37 2.33 18.19 27.76
C GLY A 37 1.57 17.33 26.74
N ASP A 38 0.53 16.64 27.17
CA ASP A 38 -0.18 15.62 26.38
C ASP A 38 -0.73 16.13 25.03
N GLU A 39 -1.06 17.41 24.93
CA GLU A 39 -1.51 18.04 23.68
C GLU A 39 -0.37 18.17 22.65
N ALA A 40 0.88 18.38 23.12
CA ALA A 40 2.04 18.39 22.24
C ALA A 40 2.31 16.99 21.66
N ASP A 41 2.14 15.93 22.46
CA ASP A 41 2.31 14.56 21.99
C ASP A 41 1.30 14.20 20.89
N GLN A 42 0.07 14.72 20.98
CA GLN A 42 -0.95 14.55 19.94
C GLN A 42 -0.52 15.19 18.61
N TYR A 43 0.03 16.41 18.63
CA TYR A 43 0.52 17.05 17.41
C TYR A 43 1.76 16.37 16.84
N LEU A 44 2.70 15.93 17.68
CA LEU A 44 3.86 15.15 17.23
C LEU A 44 3.43 13.87 16.52
N ASN A 45 2.45 13.16 17.09
CA ASN A 45 1.88 11.96 16.50
C ASN A 45 1.15 12.24 15.18
N MET A 46 0.43 13.37 15.09
CA MET A 46 -0.20 13.83 13.84
C MET A 46 0.84 14.13 12.76
N ILE A 47 1.93 14.82 13.12
CA ILE A 47 3.03 15.12 12.19
C ILE A 47 3.68 13.84 11.66
N ASP A 48 3.95 12.86 12.54
CA ASP A 48 4.52 11.57 12.13
C ASP A 48 3.59 10.84 11.15
N PHE A 49 2.28 10.83 11.44
CA PHE A 49 1.27 10.31 10.53
C PHE A 49 1.33 10.99 9.15
N LEU A 50 1.30 12.32 9.10
CA LEU A 50 1.31 13.08 7.85
C LEU A 50 2.59 12.86 7.05
N LYS A 51 3.74 12.77 7.71
CA LYS A 51 5.04 12.48 7.08
C LYS A 51 5.03 11.11 6.39
N LYS A 52 4.50 10.08 7.05
CA LYS A 52 4.36 8.73 6.46
C LYS A 52 3.40 8.73 5.28
N ASP A 53 2.26 9.41 5.42
CA ASP A 53 1.26 9.47 4.36
C ASP A 53 1.79 10.18 3.10
N ILE A 54 2.55 11.27 3.28
CA ILE A 54 3.26 11.96 2.19
C ILE A 54 4.26 11.03 1.49
N ILE A 55 5.02 10.21 2.23
CA ILE A 55 5.97 9.25 1.64
C ILE A 55 5.22 8.23 0.77
N GLY A 56 4.11 7.69 1.27
CA GLY A 56 3.25 6.78 0.51
C GLY A 56 2.77 7.40 -0.79
N TYR A 57 2.22 8.62 -0.75
CA TYR A 57 1.75 9.29 -1.97
C TYR A 57 2.88 9.69 -2.93
N LYS A 58 4.06 10.08 -2.44
CA LYS A 58 5.22 10.38 -3.30
C LYS A 58 5.68 9.15 -4.08
N THR A 59 5.75 8.01 -3.40
CA THR A 59 6.10 6.73 -4.02
C THR A 59 5.14 6.40 -5.16
N ILE A 60 3.83 6.51 -4.90
CA ILE A 60 2.80 6.29 -5.93
C ILE A 60 2.95 7.28 -7.10
N VAL A 61 3.19 8.56 -6.80
CA VAL A 61 3.35 9.59 -7.83
C VAL A 61 4.56 9.31 -8.72
N ASP A 62 5.65 8.80 -8.17
CA ASP A 62 6.86 8.51 -8.91
C ASP A 62 6.67 7.28 -9.81
N ASP A 63 6.12 6.18 -9.27
CA ASP A 63 5.75 4.98 -10.03
C ASP A 63 4.75 5.28 -11.16
N LEU A 64 3.72 6.10 -10.89
CA LEU A 64 2.74 6.48 -11.91
C LEU A 64 3.34 7.32 -13.05
N LYS A 65 4.46 8.02 -12.83
CA LYS A 65 5.12 8.85 -13.85
C LYS A 65 6.07 8.07 -14.72
N ASP A 66 6.89 7.21 -14.13
CA ASP A 66 7.91 6.46 -14.86
C ASP A 66 7.41 5.10 -15.35
N GLY A 67 6.22 4.68 -14.90
CA GLY A 67 5.61 3.40 -15.26
C GLY A 67 6.37 2.20 -14.68
N SER A 68 7.28 2.44 -13.74
CA SER A 68 7.94 1.40 -12.96
C SER A 68 6.98 0.94 -11.87
N ASN A 69 6.91 -0.38 -11.68
CA ASN A 69 6.37 -0.96 -10.46
C ASN A 69 7.59 -1.33 -9.63
N ASP A 70 8.03 -0.46 -8.73
CA ASP A 70 9.12 -0.80 -7.83
C ASP A 70 8.61 -1.81 -6.79
N LEU A 71 8.77 -3.09 -7.12
CA LEU A 71 8.44 -4.22 -6.25
C LEU A 71 9.34 -4.31 -5.00
N SER A 72 10.39 -3.48 -4.90
CA SER A 72 11.28 -3.42 -3.75
C SER A 72 10.88 -2.38 -2.71
N GLY A 73 9.97 -1.46 -3.05
CA GLY A 73 9.36 -0.54 -2.10
C GLY A 73 8.54 -1.34 -1.09
N TYR A 74 8.96 -1.32 0.17
CA TYR A 74 8.27 -2.03 1.25
C TYR A 74 6.80 -1.64 1.24
N ILE A 75 5.93 -2.57 0.79
CA ILE A 75 4.47 -2.41 0.83
C ILE A 75 4.04 -1.96 2.22
N GLU A 76 4.77 -2.36 3.26
CA GLU A 76 4.54 -1.97 4.65
C GLU A 76 4.63 -0.45 4.88
N ASP A 77 5.53 0.25 4.18
CA ASP A 77 5.72 1.71 4.27
C ASP A 77 4.60 2.50 3.58
N ILE A 78 3.89 1.87 2.63
CA ILE A 78 2.81 2.47 1.86
C ILE A 78 1.43 2.10 2.44
N ALA A 79 1.29 0.86 2.89
CA ALA A 79 0.01 0.23 3.22
C ALA A 79 -0.36 0.30 4.70
N THR A 80 0.63 0.33 5.59
CA THR A 80 0.39 0.06 7.02
C THR A 80 0.56 1.32 7.84
N LEU A 81 -0.58 1.86 8.26
CA LEU A 81 -0.62 2.75 9.41
C LEU A 81 -0.57 1.87 10.66
N PRO A 82 0.38 2.08 11.58
CA PRO A 82 0.32 1.49 12.91
C PRO A 82 -1.07 1.68 13.53
N PRO A 83 -1.56 0.77 14.40
CA PRO A 83 -2.88 0.89 15.01
C PRO A 83 -3.15 2.27 15.65
N ASP A 84 -2.12 2.86 16.27
CA ASP A 84 -2.18 4.20 16.84
C ASP A 84 -2.36 5.28 15.77
N SER A 85 -1.74 5.13 14.61
CA SER A 85 -1.88 6.02 13.45
C SER A 85 -3.27 5.94 12.80
N VAL A 86 -3.92 4.77 12.81
CA VAL A 86 -5.32 4.63 12.35
C VAL A 86 -6.27 5.43 13.24
N ARG A 87 -6.05 5.38 14.56
CA ARG A 87 -6.83 6.16 15.51
C ARG A 87 -6.63 7.65 15.29
N ILE A 88 -5.37 8.09 15.14
CA ILE A 88 -5.04 9.50 14.84
C ILE A 88 -5.72 9.96 13.55
N TYR A 89 -5.70 9.14 12.50
CA TYR A 89 -6.36 9.46 11.23
C TYR A 89 -7.88 9.64 11.38
N ASN A 90 -8.57 8.68 11.98
CA ASN A 90 -10.04 8.68 12.06
C ASN A 90 -10.58 9.66 13.10
N ASP A 91 -9.93 9.77 14.25
CA ASP A 91 -10.48 10.47 15.40
C ASP A 91 -9.97 11.92 15.51
N MET A 92 -8.84 12.24 14.85
CA MET A 92 -8.22 13.56 14.94
C MET A 92 -8.04 14.23 13.58
N TYR A 93 -7.48 13.52 12.59
CA TYR A 93 -7.12 14.13 11.32
C TYR A 93 -8.34 14.43 10.45
N LEU A 94 -9.10 13.40 10.08
CA LEU A 94 -10.26 13.55 9.20
C LEU A 94 -11.32 14.53 9.74
N PRO A 95 -11.61 14.58 11.05
CA PRO A 95 -12.54 15.57 11.61
C PRO A 95 -12.02 17.01 11.58
N ALA A 96 -10.70 17.23 11.48
CA ALA A 96 -10.10 18.56 11.43
C ALA A 96 -10.10 19.17 10.02
N LEU A 97 -10.35 18.34 8.98
CA LEU A 97 -10.38 18.78 7.59
C LEU A 97 -11.70 19.48 7.24
N SER A 98 -11.64 20.39 6.27
CA SER A 98 -12.85 20.89 5.61
C SER A 98 -13.54 19.75 4.84
N ASP A 99 -14.82 19.92 4.51
CA ASP A 99 -15.56 18.91 3.74
C ASP A 99 -14.90 18.64 2.37
N GLU A 100 -14.34 19.68 1.74
CA GLU A 100 -13.66 19.59 0.45
C GLU A 100 -12.33 18.84 0.59
N ASP A 101 -11.50 19.22 1.55
CA ASP A 101 -10.22 18.55 1.82
C ASP A 101 -10.40 17.08 2.19
N ARG A 102 -11.45 16.77 2.94
CA ARG A 102 -11.79 15.39 3.32
C ARG A 102 -12.19 14.55 2.11
N ILE A 103 -12.88 15.13 1.13
CA ILE A 103 -13.22 14.43 -0.13
C ILE A 103 -11.95 14.14 -0.91
N GLU A 104 -11.03 15.10 -1.03
CA GLU A 104 -9.75 14.89 -1.70
C GLU A 104 -8.89 13.84 -0.98
N ASP A 105 -8.83 13.86 0.35
CA ASP A 105 -8.05 12.91 1.15
C ASP A 105 -8.59 11.48 0.98
N ASN A 106 -9.92 11.30 1.02
CA ASN A 106 -10.55 10.00 0.76
C ASN A 106 -10.25 9.50 -0.66
N ALA A 107 -10.33 10.37 -1.67
CA ALA A 107 -10.01 10.00 -3.05
C ALA A 107 -8.52 9.62 -3.22
N ALA A 108 -7.61 10.31 -2.52
CA ALA A 108 -6.19 9.95 -2.49
C ALA A 108 -5.94 8.62 -1.76
N MET A 109 -6.64 8.38 -0.65
CA MET A 109 -6.58 7.13 0.10
C MET A 109 -7.07 5.95 -0.74
N ASP A 110 -8.14 6.11 -1.51
CA ASP A 110 -8.65 5.08 -2.44
C ASP A 110 -7.60 4.71 -3.50
N ILE A 111 -6.89 5.70 -4.04
CA ILE A 111 -5.78 5.46 -4.98
C ILE A 111 -4.67 4.66 -4.29
N LYS A 112 -4.30 5.05 -3.06
CA LYS A 112 -3.27 4.35 -2.28
C LYS A 112 -3.66 2.90 -1.99
N ILE A 113 -4.89 2.65 -1.56
CA ILE A 113 -5.41 1.31 -1.30
C ILE A 113 -5.33 0.45 -2.57
N LYS A 114 -5.80 0.97 -3.70
CA LYS A 114 -5.77 0.25 -4.97
C LYS A 114 -4.34 -0.06 -5.41
N TYR A 115 -3.45 0.94 -5.35
CA TYR A 115 -2.05 0.77 -5.69
C TYR A 115 -1.38 -0.30 -4.81
N VAL A 116 -1.62 -0.29 -3.50
CA VAL A 116 -1.11 -1.32 -2.57
C VAL A 116 -1.62 -2.71 -2.92
N GLN A 117 -2.90 -2.85 -3.29
CA GLN A 117 -3.47 -4.13 -3.70
C GLN A 117 -2.81 -4.66 -4.98
N ASP A 118 -2.62 -3.78 -5.96
CA ASP A 118 -1.96 -4.12 -7.23
C ASP A 118 -0.49 -4.50 -7.00
N LEU A 119 0.22 -3.74 -6.16
CA LEU A 119 1.61 -3.99 -5.79
C LEU A 119 1.77 -5.32 -5.04
N ARG A 120 0.90 -5.59 -4.06
CA ARG A 120 0.87 -6.85 -3.32
C ARG A 120 0.67 -8.03 -4.26
N ARG A 121 -0.32 -7.95 -5.16
CA ARG A 121 -0.57 -8.99 -6.15
C ARG A 121 0.65 -9.23 -7.04
N ALA A 122 1.28 -8.15 -7.53
CA ALA A 122 2.47 -8.26 -8.36
C ALA A 122 3.64 -8.91 -7.61
N ASN A 123 3.84 -8.58 -6.33
CA ASN A 123 4.88 -9.17 -5.49
C ASN A 123 4.63 -10.65 -5.21
N GLU A 124 3.40 -11.04 -4.86
CA GLU A 124 3.00 -12.45 -4.67
C GLU A 124 3.27 -13.28 -5.94
N LEU A 125 2.95 -12.73 -7.12
CA LEU A 125 3.24 -13.35 -8.41
C LEU A 125 4.74 -13.47 -8.68
N TYR A 126 5.52 -12.43 -8.39
CA TYR A 126 6.97 -12.43 -8.58
C TYR A 126 7.65 -13.45 -7.67
N LEU A 127 7.36 -13.43 -6.37
CA LEU A 127 7.88 -14.37 -5.39
C LEU A 127 7.47 -15.80 -5.71
N GLY A 128 6.22 -16.04 -6.10
CA GLY A 128 5.75 -17.36 -6.51
C GLY A 128 6.51 -17.90 -7.73
N ARG A 129 6.77 -17.06 -8.74
CA ARG A 129 7.57 -17.45 -9.90
C ARG A 129 9.02 -17.75 -9.52
N MET A 130 9.62 -16.92 -8.67
CA MET A 130 10.99 -17.16 -8.18
C MET A 130 11.08 -18.47 -7.39
N ALA A 131 10.12 -18.72 -6.50
CA ALA A 131 10.07 -19.93 -5.70
C ALA A 131 9.95 -21.21 -6.54
N LEU A 132 9.22 -21.14 -7.66
CA LEU A 132 9.05 -22.27 -8.59
C LEU A 132 10.20 -22.43 -9.61
N THR A 133 11.14 -21.49 -9.67
CA THR A 133 12.24 -21.52 -10.67
C THR A 133 13.63 -21.59 -10.04
N ASP A 134 13.80 -21.15 -8.78
CA ASP A 134 15.02 -21.36 -8.02
C ASP A 134 15.06 -22.80 -7.49
N PRO A 135 16.04 -23.63 -7.89
CA PRO A 135 16.09 -25.04 -7.48
C PRO A 135 16.18 -25.24 -5.97
N LYS A 136 16.87 -24.35 -5.24
CA LYS A 136 17.02 -24.51 -3.78
C LYS A 136 15.72 -24.23 -3.06
N VAL A 137 14.99 -23.19 -3.50
CA VAL A 137 13.68 -22.87 -2.93
C VAL A 137 12.67 -23.95 -3.27
N LEU A 138 12.68 -24.43 -4.52
CA LEU A 138 11.81 -25.50 -4.97
C LEU A 138 12.04 -26.81 -4.19
N ASP A 139 13.28 -27.22 -3.96
CA ASP A 139 13.60 -28.41 -3.17
C ASP A 139 13.06 -28.31 -1.74
N VAL A 140 13.17 -27.13 -1.12
CA VAL A 140 12.59 -26.86 0.21
C VAL A 140 11.06 -26.94 0.17
N MET A 141 10.41 -26.38 -0.85
CA MET A 141 8.95 -26.45 -1.02
C MET A 141 8.46 -27.88 -1.27
N LEU A 142 9.19 -28.68 -2.06
CA LEU A 142 8.83 -30.07 -2.34
C LEU A 142 8.96 -30.98 -1.12
N ALA A 143 9.77 -30.59 -0.13
CA ALA A 143 9.88 -31.28 1.15
C ALA A 143 8.73 -30.96 2.11
N ASP A 144 7.90 -29.95 1.82
CA ASP A 144 6.71 -29.59 2.62
C ASP A 144 5.49 -30.37 2.11
N GLU A 145 5.12 -31.43 2.84
CA GLU A 145 4.02 -32.33 2.47
C GLU A 145 2.67 -31.60 2.35
N GLU A 146 2.38 -30.63 3.23
CA GLU A 146 1.12 -29.89 3.18
C GLU A 146 1.06 -28.96 1.99
N LEU A 147 2.17 -28.28 1.67
CA LEU A 147 2.28 -27.45 0.47
C LEU A 147 2.12 -28.28 -0.81
N VAL A 148 2.79 -29.43 -0.90
CA VAL A 148 2.67 -30.35 -2.05
C VAL A 148 1.24 -30.87 -2.18
N ARG A 149 0.57 -31.22 -1.07
CA ARG A 149 -0.84 -31.63 -1.06
C ARG A 149 -1.77 -30.52 -1.53
N LEU A 150 -1.53 -29.27 -1.11
CA LEU A 150 -2.30 -28.10 -1.56
C LEU A 150 -2.15 -27.88 -3.08
N ILE A 151 -0.93 -27.99 -3.60
CA ILE A 151 -0.68 -27.91 -5.05
C ILE A 151 -1.41 -29.06 -5.77
N GLY A 152 -1.35 -30.29 -5.23
CA GLY A 152 -2.06 -31.44 -5.77
C GLY A 152 -3.58 -31.21 -5.87
N ASN A 153 -4.20 -30.63 -4.85
CA ASN A 153 -5.62 -30.27 -4.89
C ASN A 153 -5.93 -29.26 -6.01
N ILE A 154 -5.12 -28.20 -6.13
CA ILE A 154 -5.29 -27.20 -7.20
C ILE A 154 -5.17 -27.86 -8.59
N VAL A 155 -4.21 -28.78 -8.76
CA VAL A 155 -4.03 -29.53 -10.00
C VAL A 155 -5.26 -30.39 -10.32
N MET A 156 -5.80 -31.13 -9.35
CA MET A 156 -7.02 -31.93 -9.58
C MET A 156 -8.24 -31.08 -9.92
N GLU A 157 -8.34 -29.89 -9.33
CA GLU A 157 -9.44 -28.95 -9.57
C GLU A 157 -9.28 -28.16 -10.89
N THR A 158 -8.11 -28.23 -11.54
CA THR A 158 -7.81 -27.54 -12.79
C THR A 158 -7.60 -28.58 -13.92
N PRO A 159 -8.64 -28.86 -14.74
CA PRO A 159 -8.60 -29.92 -15.74
C PRO A 159 -7.38 -29.88 -16.68
N GLU A 160 -6.96 -28.67 -17.07
CA GLU A 160 -5.81 -28.48 -17.96
C GLU A 160 -4.50 -28.99 -17.34
N TYR A 161 -4.29 -28.77 -16.03
CA TYR A 161 -3.07 -29.22 -15.35
C TYR A 161 -3.10 -30.72 -15.11
N PHE A 162 -4.25 -31.25 -14.69
CA PHE A 162 -4.45 -32.66 -14.41
C PHE A 162 -4.19 -33.52 -15.66
N ASP A 163 -4.73 -33.12 -16.81
CA ASP A 163 -4.55 -33.83 -18.08
C ASP A 163 -3.09 -33.82 -18.57
N ILE A 164 -2.34 -32.73 -18.34
CA ILE A 164 -0.92 -32.64 -18.69
C ILE A 164 -0.11 -33.64 -17.86
N ILE A 165 -0.39 -33.76 -16.57
CA ILE A 165 0.33 -34.65 -15.65
C ILE A 165 -0.01 -36.12 -15.93
N LEU A 166 -1.28 -36.46 -16.14
CA LEU A 166 -1.69 -37.83 -16.45
C LEU A 166 -1.04 -38.39 -17.73
N LYS A 167 -0.79 -37.53 -18.74
CA LYS A 167 -0.11 -37.95 -19.98
C LYS A 167 1.36 -38.29 -19.79
N GLN A 168 1.95 -37.98 -18.63
CA GLN A 168 3.34 -38.27 -18.30
C GLN A 168 3.49 -39.56 -17.47
N LEU A 169 2.39 -40.17 -17.03
CA LEU A 169 2.32 -41.42 -16.28
C LEU A 169 2.05 -42.60 -17.22
#